data_AF-A0A135TKR4-F1
#
_entry.id   AF-A0A135TKR4-F1
#
_cell.length_a   1.000
_cell.length_b   1.000
_cell.length_c   1.000
_cell.angle_alpha   90.00
_cell.angle_beta   90.00
_cell.angle_gamma   90.00
#
_symmetry.space_group_name_H-M   'P 1'
#
loop_
_entity.id
_entity.type
_entity.pdbx_description
1 polymer ?
#
loop_
_entity_poly.entity_id
_entity_poly.type
_entity_poly.pdbx_seq_one_letter_code
_entity_poly.pdbx_strand_id
1 'polypeptide(L)'
;MESSVAQVKVNFTTTHEDLQLDESKRQLIVPADIKRYGLSRILNSESMLNTSSPVPLDFLVNGTYLRTTIEEYLKENGLSFETTLTLQYVRSLLPPVYEASFEHDDWVAAVDVLSATSAAGRWSGDALAHGQDRILSAGYDGLVRIWDGSGQCLATSPSARAGGHAKLLTDAKFLSSTQIASVGLDQKVVVWKYAESADRFSGELKPTLELHGHKKMINSLAVHGASKKMLTASADGRVGLWLASKKGSPDVDADDIPATHASSVKRAKLSNSSVTVPQKGALAMIQAHAADASVTGAAFHPTDATVAYSVSADHTLRTLDLTTASVVSTLTTLHPLLCLAPMPRNSSLVAAGSSARHVTLLDPRASASATSVLTLRGHANMVSALAPSPDNDYSLASASHDGTVKIWDLRSVRPATKDEGGGSVSEAVYSIGREWLKGKKAPAGGEGVKVFGLAWDQTWGLVSGGEDKKVQINRGRDLVASS
;
A
#
# COMPACT_ATOMS: atom_id res chain seq x y z
N MET A 1 46.22 8.43 32.08
CA MET A 1 46.02 7.06 31.55
C MET A 1 44.89 7.14 30.55
N GLU A 2 45.22 7.37 29.28
CA GLU A 2 44.24 7.28 28.20
C GLU A 2 43.86 5.81 28.06
N SER A 3 42.61 5.47 28.36
CA SER A 3 42.06 4.16 28.05
C SER A 3 42.20 3.95 26.54
N SER A 4 43.00 2.98 26.11
CA SER A 4 43.09 2.58 24.71
C SER A 4 41.70 2.15 24.25
N VAL A 5 40.97 3.05 23.58
CA VAL A 5 39.63 2.77 23.07
C VAL A 5 39.77 1.61 22.09
N ALA A 6 39.03 0.52 22.31
CA ALA A 6 39.07 -0.62 21.41
C ALA A 6 38.74 -0.16 19.99
N GLN A 7 39.48 -0.66 19.00
CA GLN A 7 39.36 -0.25 17.60
C GLN A 7 38.95 -1.45 16.75
N VAL A 8 38.14 -1.19 15.73
CA VAL A 8 37.65 -2.21 14.79
C VAL A 8 37.91 -1.75 13.36
N LYS A 9 38.35 -2.69 12.51
CA LYS A 9 38.50 -2.45 11.08
C LYS A 9 37.14 -2.57 10.40
N VAL A 10 36.74 -1.51 9.69
CA VAL A 10 35.49 -1.47 8.93
C VAL A 10 35.78 -1.24 7.46
N ASN A 11 34.98 -1.89 6.62
CA ASN A 11 34.98 -1.73 5.18
C ASN A 11 33.64 -1.17 4.74
N PHE A 12 33.62 0.06 4.24
CA PHE A 12 32.41 0.74 3.80
C PHE A 12 32.05 0.38 2.36
N THR A 13 30.83 -0.09 2.14
CA THR A 13 30.29 -0.39 0.81
C THR A 13 28.94 0.29 0.63
N THR A 14 28.53 0.56 -0.61
CA THR A 14 27.19 1.09 -0.88
C THR A 14 26.67 0.62 -2.23
N THR A 15 25.35 0.65 -2.36
CA THR A 15 24.62 0.44 -3.61
C THR A 15 24.24 1.75 -4.29
N HIS A 16 24.41 2.89 -3.62
CA HIS A 16 24.08 4.20 -4.14
C HIS A 16 25.26 4.74 -4.96
N GLU A 17 25.07 4.91 -6.28
CA GLU A 17 26.13 5.38 -7.19
C GLU A 17 26.66 6.77 -6.83
N ASP A 18 25.77 7.64 -6.36
CA ASP A 18 26.07 9.02 -5.97
C ASP A 18 26.83 9.14 -4.64
N LEU A 19 26.86 8.07 -3.84
CA LEU A 19 27.55 8.04 -2.55
C LEU A 19 28.77 7.11 -2.56
N GLN A 20 29.30 6.72 -3.73
CA GLN A 20 30.43 5.79 -3.78
C GLN A 20 31.73 6.43 -3.27
N LEU A 21 32.35 5.77 -2.30
CA LEU A 21 33.70 6.09 -1.83
C LEU A 21 34.78 5.54 -2.77
N ASP A 22 35.84 6.32 -2.91
CA ASP A 22 37.10 5.90 -3.53
C ASP A 22 37.69 4.69 -2.79
N GLU A 23 38.30 3.75 -3.53
CA GLU A 23 38.79 2.47 -3.00
C GLU A 23 39.78 2.65 -1.85
N SER A 24 40.59 3.71 -1.93
CA SER A 24 41.56 4.09 -0.91
C SER A 24 40.93 4.44 0.45
N LYS A 25 39.66 4.87 0.46
CA LYS A 25 38.94 5.36 1.64
C LYS A 25 37.89 4.38 2.18
N ARG A 26 37.70 3.23 1.53
CA ARG A 26 36.68 2.24 1.94
C ARG A 26 37.05 1.55 3.25
N GLN A 27 38.34 1.35 3.51
CA GLN A 27 38.81 0.71 4.74
C GLN A 27 39.23 1.76 5.77
N LEU A 28 38.60 1.72 6.93
CA LEU A 28 38.89 2.65 8.03
C LEU A 28 38.97 1.89 9.35
N ILE A 29 39.78 2.41 10.28
CA ILE A 29 39.80 1.96 11.66
C ILE A 29 38.93 2.93 12.46
N VAL A 30 37.88 2.39 13.09
CA VAL A 30 36.94 3.19 13.90
C VAL A 30 36.93 2.71 15.35
N PRO A 31 36.61 3.59 16.31
CA PRO A 31 36.34 3.19 17.69
C PRO A 31 35.22 2.15 17.79
N ALA A 32 35.36 1.14 18.65
CA ALA A 32 34.40 0.05 18.81
C ALA A 32 33.08 0.50 19.48
N ASP A 33 33.12 1.58 20.25
CA ASP A 33 31.97 2.19 20.94
C ASP A 33 31.11 3.07 20.01
N ILE A 34 31.52 3.22 18.75
CA ILE A 34 30.83 4.07 17.79
C ILE A 34 29.43 3.53 17.49
N LYS A 35 28.46 4.44 17.53
CA LYS A 35 27.06 4.19 17.12
C LYS A 35 26.83 4.68 15.70
N ARG A 36 25.67 4.33 15.13
CA ARG A 36 25.20 4.81 13.82
C ARG A 36 25.45 6.31 13.58
N TYR A 37 25.11 7.17 14.53
CA TYR A 37 25.28 8.62 14.37
C TYR A 37 26.75 9.02 14.17
N GLY A 38 27.67 8.40 14.91
CA GLY A 38 29.11 8.63 14.75
C GLY A 38 29.62 8.18 13.39
N LEU A 39 29.22 7.00 12.94
CA LEU A 39 29.58 6.47 11.62
C LEU A 39 29.03 7.37 10.49
N SER A 40 27.78 7.83 10.61
CA SER A 40 27.18 8.75 9.65
C SER A 40 27.92 10.09 9.62
N ARG A 41 28.37 10.60 10.77
CA ARG A 41 29.20 11.80 10.85
C ARG A 41 30.57 11.62 10.19
N ILE A 42 31.20 10.44 10.32
CA ILE A 42 32.47 10.13 9.63
C ILE A 42 32.26 10.16 8.12
N LEU A 43 31.21 9.52 7.61
CA LEU A 43 30.95 9.50 6.16
C LEU A 43 30.61 10.87 5.60
N ASN A 44 29.91 11.71 6.36
CA ASN A 44 29.61 13.10 5.99
C ASN A 44 30.80 14.08 6.18
N SER A 45 31.97 13.60 6.57
CA SER A 45 33.16 14.46 6.66
C SER A 45 33.67 14.87 5.26
N GLU A 46 34.29 16.03 5.18
CA GLU A 46 34.95 16.53 3.95
C GLU A 46 36.00 15.55 3.42
N SER A 47 36.60 14.74 4.29
CA SER A 47 37.57 13.71 3.92
C SER A 47 36.97 12.48 3.24
N MET A 48 35.66 12.24 3.39
CA MET A 48 34.98 11.02 2.91
C MET A 48 34.08 11.33 1.71
N LEU A 49 32.78 11.54 1.92
CA LEU A 49 31.80 11.74 0.84
C LEU A 49 31.78 13.18 0.29
N ASN A 50 32.20 14.17 1.09
CA ASN A 50 32.21 15.59 0.73
C ASN A 50 30.91 16.07 0.04
N THR A 51 29.76 15.66 0.57
CA THR A 51 28.44 16.05 0.08
C THR A 51 28.11 17.50 0.46
N SER A 52 27.35 18.20 -0.40
CA SER A 52 26.93 19.60 -0.18
C SER A 52 26.08 19.81 1.07
N SER A 53 25.40 18.77 1.52
CA SER A 53 24.63 18.73 2.78
C SER A 53 24.85 17.39 3.48
N PRO A 54 24.85 17.35 4.82
CA PRO A 54 24.97 16.10 5.56
C PRO A 54 23.76 15.21 5.31
N VAL A 55 23.99 13.99 4.82
CA VAL A 55 22.96 13.00 4.53
C VAL A 55 22.88 12.02 5.71
N PRO A 56 21.72 11.83 6.36
CA PRO A 56 21.55 10.80 7.37
C PRO A 56 21.73 9.41 6.76
N LEU A 57 22.67 8.63 7.32
CA LEU A 57 22.98 7.28 6.83
C LEU A 57 22.67 6.20 7.89
N ASP A 58 22.22 5.07 7.38
CA ASP A 58 22.06 3.81 8.09
C ASP A 58 23.10 2.81 7.61
N PHE A 59 23.42 1.84 8.46
CA PHE A 59 24.44 0.84 8.20
C PHE A 59 23.86 -0.55 8.33
N LEU A 60 24.01 -1.35 7.28
CA LEU A 60 23.65 -2.75 7.22
C LEU A 60 24.91 -3.60 7.41
N VAL A 61 24.85 -4.56 8.33
CA VAL A 61 25.90 -5.56 8.57
C VAL A 61 25.28 -6.93 8.35
N ASN A 62 25.81 -7.69 7.39
CA ASN A 62 25.26 -8.99 6.96
C ASN A 62 23.73 -8.96 6.71
N GLY A 63 23.23 -7.85 6.16
CA GLY A 63 21.80 -7.67 5.88
C GLY A 63 20.97 -7.21 7.09
N THR A 64 21.54 -6.88 8.24
CA THR A 64 20.79 -6.37 9.40
C THR A 64 21.20 -4.94 9.76
N TYR A 65 20.24 -4.11 10.16
CA TYR A 65 20.55 -2.73 10.57
C TYR A 65 21.34 -2.69 11.88
N LEU A 66 22.44 -1.95 11.89
CA LEU A 66 23.22 -1.67 13.10
C LEU A 66 22.46 -0.71 14.01
N ARG A 67 21.77 -1.26 15.03
CA ARG A 67 21.02 -0.48 16.04
C ARG A 67 21.81 -0.24 17.33
N THR A 68 22.87 -1.01 17.57
CA THR A 68 23.72 -1.02 18.76
C THR A 68 25.10 -0.43 18.47
N THR A 69 26.04 -0.48 19.41
CA THR A 69 27.46 -0.20 19.13
C THR A 69 28.10 -1.34 18.34
N ILE A 70 29.21 -1.08 17.66
CA ILE A 70 29.96 -2.15 16.96
C ILE A 70 30.44 -3.22 17.95
N GLU A 71 30.88 -2.82 19.14
CA GLU A 71 31.28 -3.73 20.22
C GLU A 71 30.14 -4.69 20.63
N GLU A 72 28.94 -4.15 20.87
CA GLU A 72 27.77 -4.95 21.24
C GLU A 72 27.41 -5.92 20.11
N TYR A 73 27.43 -5.46 18.85
CA TYR A 73 27.17 -6.29 17.69
C TYR A 73 28.19 -7.44 17.54
N LEU A 74 29.48 -7.18 17.75
CA LEU A 74 30.52 -8.20 17.72
C LEU A 74 30.29 -9.24 18.82
N LYS A 75 29.94 -8.79 20.03
CA LYS A 75 29.67 -9.67 21.18
C LYS A 75 28.43 -10.54 20.96
N GLU A 76 27.35 -9.99 20.44
CA GLU A 76 26.10 -10.71 20.15
C GLU A 76 26.30 -11.80 19.08
N ASN A 77 27.15 -11.54 18.08
CA ASN A 77 27.44 -12.49 17.01
C ASN A 77 28.64 -13.40 17.30
N GLY A 78 29.29 -13.28 18.47
CA GLY A 78 30.47 -14.07 18.84
C GLY A 78 31.70 -13.83 17.97
N LEU A 79 31.84 -12.60 17.43
CA LEU A 79 32.93 -12.20 16.55
C LEU A 79 34.08 -11.54 17.34
N SER A 80 35.32 -11.74 16.88
CA SER A 80 36.51 -11.10 17.47
C SER A 80 36.64 -9.64 17.02
N PHE A 81 37.22 -8.77 17.85
CA PHE A 81 37.55 -7.37 17.52
C PHE A 81 38.53 -7.22 16.34
N GLU A 82 39.29 -8.27 16.01
CA GLU A 82 40.19 -8.28 14.84
C GLU A 82 39.44 -8.50 13.51
N THR A 83 38.17 -8.89 13.58
CA THR A 83 37.34 -9.16 12.40
C THR A 83 37.08 -7.87 11.63
N THR A 84 37.29 -7.91 10.32
CA THR A 84 36.93 -6.78 9.46
C THR A 84 35.43 -6.81 9.16
N LEU A 85 34.69 -5.81 9.61
CA LEU A 85 33.25 -5.71 9.36
C LEU A 85 32.98 -4.98 8.05
N THR A 86 32.17 -5.58 7.18
CA THR A 86 31.67 -4.88 6.00
C THR A 86 30.38 -4.15 6.34
N LEU A 87 30.43 -2.82 6.30
CA LEU A 87 29.31 -1.93 6.60
C LEU A 87 28.76 -1.39 5.29
N GLN A 88 27.60 -1.89 4.89
CA GLN A 88 26.88 -1.33 3.75
C GLN A 88 26.09 -0.10 4.21
N TYR A 89 26.49 1.10 3.79
CA TYR A 89 25.76 2.33 4.14
C TYR A 89 24.68 2.65 3.11
N VAL A 90 23.53 3.06 3.62
CA VAL A 90 22.33 3.40 2.86
C VAL A 90 21.74 4.69 3.39
N ARG A 91 21.01 5.43 2.54
CA ARG A 91 20.28 6.61 3.00
C ARG A 91 19.23 6.18 4.04
N SER A 92 19.21 6.87 5.16
CA SER A 92 18.22 6.63 6.19
C SER A 92 16.84 7.03 5.71
N LEU A 93 15.87 6.16 5.94
CA LEU A 93 14.47 6.50 5.76
C LEU A 93 14.10 7.50 6.87
N LEU A 94 13.68 8.70 6.49
CA LEU A 94 13.28 9.72 7.46
C LEU A 94 11.99 9.26 8.16
N PRO A 95 11.88 9.43 9.49
CA PRO A 95 10.69 9.01 10.22
C PRO A 95 9.48 9.84 9.74
N PRO A 96 8.42 9.20 9.22
CA PRO A 96 7.21 9.92 8.88
C PRO A 96 6.52 10.40 10.15
N VAL A 97 6.46 11.71 10.34
CA VAL A 97 5.81 12.35 11.47
C VAL A 97 4.36 12.67 11.14
N TYR A 98 3.51 12.70 12.17
CA TYR A 98 2.13 13.13 12.03
C TYR A 98 2.05 14.57 11.53
N GLU A 99 1.18 14.81 10.55
CA GLU A 99 0.92 16.14 10.01
C GLU A 99 -0.53 16.59 10.22
N ALA A 100 -1.49 15.76 9.80
CA ALA A 100 -2.91 16.14 9.82
C ALA A 100 -3.86 14.93 9.97
N SER A 101 -5.10 15.23 10.34
CA SER A 101 -6.21 14.28 10.38
C SER A 101 -7.47 14.87 9.75
N PHE A 102 -8.10 14.14 8.83
CA PHE A 102 -9.38 14.53 8.25
C PHE A 102 -10.52 13.74 8.92
N GLU A 103 -11.39 14.46 9.60
CA GLU A 103 -12.49 13.90 10.39
C GLU A 103 -13.63 13.40 9.49
N HIS A 104 -14.19 12.25 9.84
CA HIS A 104 -15.35 11.65 9.20
C HIS A 104 -16.44 11.34 10.26
N ASP A 105 -17.69 11.25 9.81
CA ASP A 105 -18.80 10.88 10.70
C ASP A 105 -18.83 9.38 11.01
N ASP A 106 -18.23 8.56 10.13
CA ASP A 106 -18.18 7.10 10.21
C ASP A 106 -16.80 6.54 9.82
N TRP A 107 -16.62 5.23 9.95
CA TRP A 107 -15.36 4.55 9.67
C TRP A 107 -14.90 4.74 8.22
N VAL A 108 -13.59 4.85 8.02
CA VAL A 108 -12.98 5.01 6.71
C VAL A 108 -12.47 3.66 6.23
N ALA A 109 -13.13 3.09 5.22
CA ALA A 109 -12.83 1.79 4.64
C ALA A 109 -11.53 1.79 3.83
N ALA A 110 -11.40 2.78 2.94
CA ALA A 110 -10.29 2.87 2.02
C ALA A 110 -9.88 4.32 1.81
N VAL A 111 -8.61 4.48 1.45
CA VAL A 111 -8.00 5.74 1.07
C VAL A 111 -7.24 5.54 -0.24
N ASP A 112 -7.18 6.60 -1.04
CA ASP A 112 -6.33 6.68 -2.23
C ASP A 112 -5.88 8.12 -2.44
N VAL A 113 -4.82 8.30 -3.23
CA VAL A 113 -4.16 9.59 -3.40
C VAL A 113 -4.03 9.91 -4.89
N LEU A 114 -4.37 11.15 -5.23
CA LEU A 114 -4.07 11.76 -6.52
C LEU A 114 -2.95 12.79 -6.31
N SER A 115 -1.87 12.60 -7.04
CA SER A 115 -0.74 13.54 -7.14
C SER A 115 -0.03 13.34 -8.48
N ALA A 116 0.88 14.24 -8.85
CA ALA A 116 1.68 14.08 -10.08
C ALA A 116 2.46 12.75 -10.12
N THR A 117 2.86 12.24 -8.96
CA THR A 117 3.67 11.02 -8.81
C THR A 117 2.83 9.75 -8.64
N SER A 118 1.57 9.90 -8.22
CA SER A 118 0.61 8.80 -8.07
C SER A 118 0.38 8.04 -9.39
N ALA A 119 -0.13 6.81 -9.30
CA ALA A 119 -0.49 6.04 -10.50
C ALA A 119 -1.54 6.78 -11.37
N ALA A 120 -2.56 7.34 -10.74
CA ALA A 120 -3.62 8.08 -11.41
C ALA A 120 -3.12 9.39 -12.06
N GLY A 121 -2.21 10.11 -11.41
CA GLY A 121 -1.58 11.29 -11.98
C GLY A 121 -0.74 10.96 -13.20
N ARG A 122 0.09 9.91 -13.12
CA ARG A 122 0.90 9.43 -14.26
C ARG A 122 0.05 9.02 -15.46
N TRP A 123 -1.11 8.40 -15.25
CA TRP A 123 -2.04 8.08 -16.34
C TRP A 123 -2.77 9.30 -16.91
N SER A 124 -2.92 10.36 -16.11
CA SER A 124 -3.57 11.60 -16.53
C SER A 124 -2.63 12.52 -17.32
N GLY A 125 -1.31 12.37 -17.14
CA GLY A 125 -0.30 13.19 -17.82
C GLY A 125 -0.52 14.68 -17.54
N ASP A 126 -0.44 15.49 -18.60
CA ASP A 126 -0.58 16.95 -18.54
C ASP A 126 -1.97 17.44 -18.11
N ALA A 127 -2.96 16.55 -17.98
CA ALA A 127 -4.29 16.91 -17.51
C ALA A 127 -4.35 17.18 -15.99
N LEU A 128 -3.30 16.86 -15.23
CA LEU A 128 -3.20 17.20 -13.81
C LEU A 128 -2.46 18.53 -13.66
N ALA A 129 -3.15 19.58 -13.25
CA ALA A 129 -2.50 20.85 -12.99
C ALA A 129 -1.68 20.80 -11.69
N HIS A 130 -0.55 21.50 -11.63
CA HIS A 130 0.20 21.65 -10.38
C HIS A 130 -0.70 22.13 -9.23
N GLY A 131 -0.60 21.47 -8.07
CA GLY A 131 -1.41 21.74 -6.88
C GLY A 131 -2.82 21.13 -6.90
N GLN A 132 -3.15 20.24 -7.85
CA GLN A 132 -4.37 19.42 -7.82
C GLN A 132 -4.16 18.08 -7.10
N ASP A 133 -3.34 18.08 -6.06
CA ASP A 133 -3.16 16.89 -5.25
C ASP A 133 -4.39 16.69 -4.37
N ARG A 134 -4.98 15.50 -4.39
CA ARG A 134 -6.25 15.18 -3.72
C ARG A 134 -6.16 13.87 -2.96
N ILE A 135 -6.91 13.76 -1.89
CA ILE A 135 -7.12 12.49 -1.17
C ILE A 135 -8.56 12.03 -1.42
N LEU A 136 -8.70 10.75 -1.73
CA LEU A 136 -9.97 10.05 -1.81
C LEU A 136 -10.18 9.25 -0.54
N SER A 137 -11.38 9.32 0.04
CA SER A 137 -11.80 8.44 1.11
C SER A 137 -13.13 7.76 0.79
N ALA A 138 -13.25 6.50 1.19
CA ALA A 138 -14.47 5.72 1.13
C ALA A 138 -14.97 5.45 2.55
N GLY A 139 -16.18 5.92 2.88
CA GLY A 139 -16.79 5.75 4.18
C GLY A 139 -17.68 4.53 4.29
N TYR A 140 -17.81 4.00 5.52
CA TYR A 140 -18.80 3.00 5.89
C TYR A 140 -20.24 3.54 5.82
N ASP A 141 -20.41 4.86 5.78
CA ASP A 141 -21.67 5.55 5.51
C ASP A 141 -22.17 5.41 4.06
N GLY A 142 -21.38 4.80 3.17
CA GLY A 142 -21.72 4.61 1.76
C GLY A 142 -21.33 5.78 0.86
N LEU A 143 -20.57 6.76 1.38
CA LEU A 143 -20.19 7.96 0.65
C LEU A 143 -18.70 7.98 0.32
N VAL A 144 -18.41 8.42 -0.89
CA VAL A 144 -17.06 8.73 -1.38
C VAL A 144 -16.82 10.22 -1.20
N ARG A 145 -15.69 10.60 -0.60
CA ARG A 145 -15.31 12.00 -0.38
C ARG A 145 -13.95 12.29 -1.00
N ILE A 146 -13.80 13.50 -1.52
CA ILE A 146 -12.55 14.04 -2.04
C ILE A 146 -12.13 15.21 -1.17
N TRP A 147 -10.86 15.20 -0.77
CA TRP A 147 -10.25 16.16 0.14
C TRP A 147 -9.12 16.90 -0.55
N ASP A 148 -8.92 18.15 -0.16
CA ASP A 148 -7.79 18.97 -0.58
C ASP A 148 -6.60 18.87 0.41
N GLY A 149 -5.53 19.62 0.08
CA GLY A 149 -4.36 19.86 0.93
C GLY A 149 -4.65 20.31 2.36
N SER A 150 -5.74 21.05 2.54
CA SER A 150 -6.08 21.73 3.79
C SER A 150 -7.01 20.91 4.69
N GLY A 151 -7.53 19.78 4.20
CA GLY A 151 -8.50 18.95 4.90
C GLY A 151 -9.94 19.40 4.72
N GLN A 152 -10.23 20.25 3.73
CA GLN A 152 -11.58 20.59 3.30
C GLN A 152 -12.11 19.53 2.34
N CYS A 153 -13.38 19.14 2.53
CA CYS A 153 -14.05 18.21 1.63
C CYS A 153 -14.57 18.98 0.40
N LEU A 154 -13.97 18.72 -0.76
CA LEU A 154 -14.31 19.39 -2.02
C LEU A 154 -15.56 18.80 -2.68
N ALA A 155 -15.70 17.47 -2.61
CA ALA A 155 -16.80 16.75 -3.25
C ALA A 155 -17.22 15.55 -2.40
N THR A 156 -18.52 15.34 -2.31
CA THR A 156 -19.13 14.16 -1.70
C THR A 156 -20.03 13.48 -2.73
N SER A 157 -19.96 12.15 -2.83
CA SER A 157 -20.80 11.41 -3.76
C SER A 157 -22.29 11.55 -3.42
N PRO A 158 -23.18 11.51 -4.42
CA PRO A 158 -24.61 11.46 -4.17
C PRO A 158 -25.01 10.20 -3.40
N SER A 159 -26.13 10.28 -2.69
CA SER A 159 -26.75 9.11 -2.04
C SER A 159 -27.27 8.09 -3.04
N ALA A 160 -27.65 6.91 -2.55
CA ALA A 160 -28.25 5.82 -3.34
C ALA A 160 -29.38 6.26 -4.29
N ARG A 161 -30.19 7.24 -3.89
CA ARG A 161 -31.34 7.73 -4.69
C ARG A 161 -30.92 8.47 -5.95
N ALA A 162 -29.69 8.96 -6.01
CA ALA A 162 -29.13 9.72 -7.12
C ALA A 162 -27.98 8.95 -7.81
N GLY A 163 -28.03 7.60 -7.76
CA GLY A 163 -27.07 6.73 -8.44
C GLY A 163 -25.80 6.41 -7.64
N GLY A 164 -25.77 6.74 -6.34
CA GLY A 164 -24.66 6.36 -5.46
C GLY A 164 -24.81 4.98 -4.83
N HIS A 165 -23.91 4.64 -3.91
CA HIS A 165 -23.96 3.36 -3.20
C HIS A 165 -25.10 3.32 -2.18
N ALA A 166 -25.69 2.12 -2.03
CA ALA A 166 -26.80 1.87 -1.11
C ALA A 166 -26.36 1.23 0.21
N LYS A 167 -25.13 0.70 0.23
CA LYS A 167 -24.52 0.05 1.38
C LYS A 167 -23.10 0.60 1.57
N LEU A 168 -22.46 0.11 2.62
CA LEU A 168 -21.12 0.47 3.02
C LEU A 168 -20.10 0.20 1.91
N LEU A 169 -19.12 1.09 1.79
CA LEU A 169 -18.02 0.95 0.84
C LEU A 169 -16.91 0.08 1.43
N THR A 170 -16.21 -0.62 0.56
CA THR A 170 -15.03 -1.43 0.91
C THR A 170 -13.77 -0.85 0.30
N ASP A 171 -13.84 -0.35 -0.94
CA ASP A 171 -12.68 0.22 -1.61
C ASP A 171 -13.07 1.32 -2.60
N ALA A 172 -12.15 2.25 -2.83
CA ALA A 172 -12.27 3.30 -3.84
C ALA A 172 -10.88 3.71 -4.34
N LYS A 173 -10.77 3.96 -5.66
CA LYS A 173 -9.50 4.27 -6.33
C LYS A 173 -9.68 5.29 -7.46
N PHE A 174 -8.68 6.15 -7.65
CA PHE A 174 -8.60 7.05 -8.79
C PHE A 174 -8.17 6.28 -10.06
N LEU A 175 -8.94 6.44 -11.14
CA LEU A 175 -8.52 5.97 -12.48
C LEU A 175 -7.75 7.06 -13.23
N SER A 176 -8.09 8.32 -12.98
CA SER A 176 -7.44 9.50 -13.53
C SER A 176 -7.82 10.72 -12.67
N SER A 177 -7.31 11.90 -13.01
CA SER A 177 -7.70 13.17 -12.38
C SER A 177 -9.19 13.49 -12.50
N THR A 178 -9.92 12.83 -13.41
CA THR A 178 -11.35 13.10 -13.66
C THR A 178 -12.26 11.89 -13.50
N GLN A 179 -11.69 10.71 -13.20
CA GLN A 179 -12.47 9.47 -13.06
C GLN A 179 -12.05 8.68 -11.83
N ILE A 180 -13.04 8.19 -11.10
CA ILE A 180 -12.89 7.40 -9.87
C ILE A 180 -13.76 6.16 -10.00
N ALA A 181 -13.38 5.07 -9.35
CA ALA A 181 -14.25 3.93 -9.15
C ALA A 181 -14.36 3.58 -7.66
N SER A 182 -15.54 3.13 -7.25
CA SER A 182 -15.79 2.65 -5.90
C SER A 182 -16.59 1.36 -5.92
N VAL A 183 -16.40 0.57 -4.87
CA VAL A 183 -17.05 -0.71 -4.64
C VAL A 183 -17.52 -0.83 -3.20
N GLY A 184 -18.53 -1.66 -2.98
CA GLY A 184 -19.07 -1.88 -1.65
C GLY A 184 -19.87 -3.17 -1.49
N LEU A 185 -20.60 -3.22 -0.39
CA LEU A 185 -21.44 -4.36 0.00
C LEU A 185 -22.73 -4.48 -0.84
N ASP A 186 -22.99 -3.50 -1.70
CA ASP A 186 -24.12 -3.48 -2.64
C ASP A 186 -23.83 -4.21 -3.96
N GLN A 187 -22.70 -4.92 -4.06
CA GLN A 187 -22.35 -5.83 -5.16
C GLN A 187 -22.19 -5.13 -6.53
N LYS A 188 -22.13 -3.79 -6.53
CA LYS A 188 -21.94 -3.00 -7.74
C LYS A 188 -20.62 -2.25 -7.69
N VAL A 189 -20.06 -2.01 -8.88
CA VAL A 189 -18.97 -1.06 -9.08
C VAL A 189 -19.58 0.20 -9.65
N VAL A 190 -19.32 1.35 -9.04
CA VAL A 190 -19.77 2.64 -9.57
C VAL A 190 -18.57 3.40 -10.08
N VAL A 191 -18.64 3.85 -11.34
CA VAL A 191 -17.63 4.73 -11.94
C VAL A 191 -18.14 6.15 -11.94
N TRP A 192 -17.35 7.05 -11.37
CA TRP A 192 -17.67 8.46 -11.18
C TRP A 192 -16.85 9.32 -12.12
N LYS A 193 -17.49 10.38 -12.64
CA LYS A 193 -16.79 11.51 -13.21
C LYS A 193 -16.64 12.57 -12.13
N TYR A 194 -15.40 12.93 -11.84
CA TYR A 194 -15.02 14.03 -10.98
C TYR A 194 -14.79 15.27 -11.85
N ALA A 195 -15.48 16.35 -11.51
CA ALA A 195 -15.27 17.66 -12.12
C ALA A 195 -15.01 18.67 -11.00
N GLU A 196 -13.90 19.38 -11.10
CA GLU A 196 -13.53 20.43 -10.16
C GLU A 196 -13.89 21.80 -10.75
N SER A 197 -14.39 22.70 -9.90
CA SER A 197 -14.61 24.10 -10.28
C SER A 197 -13.29 24.81 -10.60
N ALA A 198 -13.35 25.86 -11.43
CA ALA A 198 -12.18 26.65 -11.79
C ALA A 198 -11.46 27.25 -10.56
N ASP A 199 -12.24 27.56 -9.51
CA ASP A 199 -11.75 28.12 -8.25
C ASP A 199 -11.07 27.08 -7.35
N ARG A 200 -11.15 25.79 -7.68
CA ARG A 200 -10.54 24.65 -6.94
C ARG A 200 -11.02 24.45 -5.50
N PHE A 201 -12.05 25.17 -5.07
CA PHE A 201 -12.65 25.05 -3.73
C PHE A 201 -13.91 24.17 -3.68
N SER A 202 -14.43 23.76 -4.83
CA SER A 202 -15.58 22.84 -4.90
C SER A 202 -15.44 21.87 -6.07
N GLY A 203 -15.97 20.67 -5.89
CA GLY A 203 -16.03 19.64 -6.92
C GLY A 203 -17.36 18.89 -6.91
N GLU A 204 -17.66 18.25 -8.02
CA GLU A 204 -18.88 17.47 -8.20
C GLU A 204 -18.54 16.04 -8.65
N LEU A 205 -19.21 15.06 -8.02
CA LEU A 205 -19.12 13.66 -8.38
C LEU A 205 -20.40 13.19 -9.05
N LYS A 206 -20.31 12.84 -10.34
CA LYS A 206 -21.44 12.31 -11.11
C LYS A 206 -21.25 10.84 -11.43
N PRO A 207 -22.21 9.96 -11.09
CA PRO A 207 -22.13 8.56 -11.48
C PRO A 207 -22.28 8.46 -13.01
N THR A 208 -21.36 7.75 -13.64
CA THR A 208 -21.32 7.56 -15.10
C THR A 208 -21.68 6.15 -15.53
N LEU A 209 -21.32 5.14 -14.74
CA LEU A 209 -21.61 3.73 -15.01
C LEU A 209 -21.91 3.03 -13.69
N GLU A 210 -22.90 2.14 -13.72
CA GLU A 210 -23.11 1.12 -12.71
C GLU A 210 -22.77 -0.25 -13.32
N LEU A 211 -21.87 -0.99 -12.68
CA LEU A 211 -21.44 -2.29 -13.16
C LEU A 211 -21.92 -3.39 -12.21
N HIS A 212 -22.55 -4.42 -12.78
CA HIS A 212 -23.12 -5.55 -12.07
C HIS A 212 -22.57 -6.88 -12.61
N GLY A 213 -22.52 -7.89 -11.75
CA GLY A 213 -22.03 -9.24 -12.10
C GLY A 213 -21.62 -10.09 -10.90
N HIS A 214 -21.21 -9.47 -9.79
CA HIS A 214 -20.90 -10.22 -8.57
C HIS A 214 -22.16 -10.65 -7.82
N LYS A 215 -22.10 -11.85 -7.22
CA LYS A 215 -23.22 -12.42 -6.45
C LYS A 215 -23.12 -12.19 -4.95
N LYS A 216 -21.93 -11.80 -4.49
CA LYS A 216 -21.63 -11.44 -3.10
C LYS A 216 -20.91 -10.09 -3.05
N MET A 217 -20.59 -9.63 -1.83
CA MET A 217 -19.91 -8.34 -1.61
C MET A 217 -18.52 -8.32 -2.25
N ILE A 218 -18.13 -7.13 -2.71
CA ILE A 218 -16.83 -6.87 -3.31
C ILE A 218 -15.91 -6.37 -2.21
N ASN A 219 -14.73 -6.98 -2.05
CA ASN A 219 -13.79 -6.69 -0.97
C ASN A 219 -12.70 -5.69 -1.38
N SER A 220 -12.26 -5.71 -2.65
CA SER A 220 -11.14 -4.90 -3.12
C SER A 220 -11.30 -4.52 -4.59
N LEU A 221 -10.74 -3.36 -4.94
CA LEU A 221 -10.74 -2.76 -6.27
C LEU A 221 -9.31 -2.40 -6.70
N ALA A 222 -8.88 -2.93 -7.83
CA ALA A 222 -7.65 -2.51 -8.52
C ALA A 222 -8.01 -1.80 -9.82
N VAL A 223 -7.23 -0.80 -10.19
CA VAL A 223 -7.48 0.01 -11.39
C VAL A 223 -6.23 0.13 -12.23
N HIS A 224 -6.43 0.23 -13.55
CA HIS A 224 -5.38 0.53 -14.50
C HIS A 224 -5.89 1.61 -15.46
N GLY A 225 -5.57 2.88 -15.15
CA GLY A 225 -6.13 4.04 -15.83
C GLY A 225 -5.81 4.12 -17.32
N ALA A 226 -4.60 3.73 -17.73
CA ALA A 226 -4.16 3.81 -19.14
C ALA A 226 -5.03 2.97 -20.09
N SER A 227 -5.52 1.81 -19.64
CA SER A 227 -6.41 0.93 -20.40
C SER A 227 -7.87 1.03 -19.95
N LYS A 228 -8.15 1.87 -18.94
CA LYS A 228 -9.45 2.01 -18.28
C LYS A 228 -10.01 0.68 -17.75
N LYS A 229 -9.14 -0.30 -17.49
CA LYS A 229 -9.52 -1.60 -16.93
C LYS A 229 -9.57 -1.53 -15.41
N MET A 230 -10.44 -2.32 -14.83
CA MET A 230 -10.55 -2.48 -13.38
C MET A 230 -10.66 -3.96 -13.03
N LEU A 231 -10.14 -4.32 -11.86
CA LEU A 231 -10.25 -5.64 -11.27
C LEU A 231 -10.98 -5.53 -9.94
N THR A 232 -11.87 -6.49 -9.68
CA THR A 232 -12.55 -6.61 -8.40
C THR A 232 -12.32 -7.99 -7.82
N ALA A 233 -12.12 -8.05 -6.51
CA ALA A 233 -12.09 -9.29 -5.75
C ALA A 233 -13.36 -9.37 -4.90
N SER A 234 -14.09 -10.49 -4.99
CA SER A 234 -15.38 -10.67 -4.33
C SER A 234 -15.41 -11.89 -3.42
N ALA A 235 -16.33 -11.85 -2.45
CA ALA A 235 -16.60 -12.95 -1.55
C ALA A 235 -17.26 -14.18 -2.23
N ASP A 236 -17.57 -14.10 -3.52
CA ASP A 236 -18.11 -15.20 -4.35
C ASP A 236 -17.03 -16.11 -4.97
N GLY A 237 -15.76 -15.90 -4.62
CA GLY A 237 -14.64 -16.66 -5.18
C GLY A 237 -14.20 -16.21 -6.57
N ARG A 238 -14.80 -15.13 -7.10
CA ARG A 238 -14.51 -14.63 -8.45
C ARG A 238 -13.72 -13.34 -8.44
N VAL A 239 -12.94 -13.18 -9.51
CA VAL A 239 -12.29 -11.93 -9.87
C VAL A 239 -12.99 -11.37 -11.11
N GLY A 240 -13.55 -10.17 -10.99
CA GLY A 240 -14.21 -9.49 -12.09
C GLY A 240 -13.24 -8.60 -12.85
N LEU A 241 -13.23 -8.69 -14.18
CA LEU A 241 -12.54 -7.77 -15.08
C LEU A 241 -13.56 -6.82 -15.70
N TRP A 242 -13.32 -5.52 -15.59
CA TRP A 242 -14.27 -4.48 -16.00
C TRP A 242 -13.60 -3.41 -16.84
N LEU A 243 -14.44 -2.66 -17.57
CA LEU A 243 -14.03 -1.46 -18.29
C LEU A 243 -14.78 -0.24 -17.73
N ALA A 244 -14.03 0.82 -17.43
CA ALA A 244 -14.57 2.08 -16.90
C ALA A 244 -15.11 3.02 -17.99
N SER A 245 -15.42 2.49 -19.18
CA SER A 245 -15.93 3.24 -20.33
C SER A 245 -17.19 2.57 -20.87
N LYS A 246 -18.24 3.36 -21.11
CA LYS A 246 -19.50 2.86 -21.68
C LYS A 246 -19.27 2.15 -23.02
N LYS A 247 -18.35 2.66 -23.83
CA LYS A 247 -17.95 2.06 -25.11
C LYS A 247 -16.99 0.92 -24.84
N GLY A 248 -17.45 -0.32 -25.06
CA GLY A 248 -16.68 -1.54 -24.84
C GLY A 248 -17.17 -2.40 -23.67
N SER A 249 -17.98 -1.85 -22.76
CA SER A 249 -18.60 -2.65 -21.69
C SER A 249 -19.80 -3.47 -22.22
N PRO A 250 -19.86 -4.78 -21.94
CA PRO A 250 -21.01 -5.62 -22.27
C PRO A 250 -22.29 -5.14 -21.61
N ASP A 251 -23.44 -5.47 -22.21
CA ASP A 251 -24.73 -5.25 -21.56
C ASP A 251 -24.85 -6.16 -20.32
N VAL A 252 -25.58 -5.68 -19.32
CA VAL A 252 -25.79 -6.41 -18.06
C VAL A 252 -26.89 -7.45 -18.25
N ASP A 253 -26.66 -8.67 -17.76
CA ASP A 253 -27.70 -9.68 -17.68
C ASP A 253 -28.69 -9.32 -16.56
N ALA A 254 -29.99 -9.44 -16.82
CA ALA A 254 -31.03 -9.04 -15.87
C ALA A 254 -30.97 -9.82 -14.53
N ASP A 255 -30.43 -11.04 -14.56
CA ASP A 255 -30.27 -11.91 -13.39
C ASP A 255 -29.11 -11.49 -12.47
N ASP A 256 -28.15 -10.71 -12.99
CA ASP A 256 -26.99 -10.22 -12.23
C ASP A 256 -27.27 -8.88 -11.53
N ILE A 257 -28.46 -8.31 -11.73
CA ILE A 257 -28.94 -7.13 -10.99
C ILE A 257 -29.67 -7.63 -9.73
N PRO A 258 -29.19 -7.31 -8.51
CA PRO A 258 -29.83 -7.80 -7.29
C PRO A 258 -31.30 -7.36 -7.21
N ALA A 259 -32.19 -8.25 -6.77
CA ALA A 259 -33.64 -8.01 -6.73
C ALA A 259 -34.05 -6.78 -5.88
N THR A 260 -33.22 -6.40 -4.90
CA THR A 260 -33.38 -5.16 -4.12
C THR A 260 -33.27 -3.91 -5.00
N HIS A 261 -32.42 -3.93 -6.03
CA HIS A 261 -32.30 -2.90 -7.07
C HIS A 261 -33.34 -3.08 -8.19
N ALA A 262 -33.86 -4.29 -8.44
CA ALA A 262 -34.98 -4.48 -9.38
C ALA A 262 -36.27 -3.77 -8.91
N SER A 263 -36.48 -3.61 -7.60
CA SER A 263 -37.59 -2.83 -7.03
C SER A 263 -37.44 -1.32 -7.28
N SER A 264 -36.20 -0.80 -7.39
CA SER A 264 -35.94 0.56 -7.82
C SER A 264 -36.11 0.72 -9.33
N VAL A 265 -36.00 -0.32 -10.15
CA VAL A 265 -36.36 -0.27 -11.59
C VAL A 265 -37.88 -0.11 -11.78
N LYS A 266 -38.71 -0.85 -11.02
CA LYS A 266 -40.17 -0.66 -11.05
C LYS A 266 -40.62 0.65 -10.40
N ARG A 267 -39.92 1.14 -9.36
CA ARG A 267 -40.20 2.48 -8.76
C ARG A 267 -39.58 3.65 -9.51
N ALA A 268 -38.51 3.49 -10.29
CA ALA A 268 -37.94 4.55 -11.13
C ALA A 268 -38.86 4.88 -12.31
N LYS A 269 -39.72 3.94 -12.72
CA LYS A 269 -40.85 4.24 -13.62
C LYS A 269 -41.99 5.03 -12.95
N LEU A 270 -42.02 5.11 -11.61
CA LEU A 270 -43.05 5.78 -10.80
C LEU A 270 -42.54 6.99 -10.01
N SER A 271 -41.23 7.25 -9.97
CA SER A 271 -40.63 8.38 -9.27
C SER A 271 -39.76 9.17 -10.23
N ASN A 272 -40.03 10.47 -10.33
CA ASN A 272 -39.27 11.45 -11.11
C ASN A 272 -37.85 11.66 -10.55
N SER A 273 -37.03 10.61 -10.47
CA SER A 273 -35.59 10.75 -10.30
C SER A 273 -34.95 10.84 -11.68
N SER A 274 -34.49 12.04 -12.06
CA SER A 274 -34.03 12.42 -13.40
C SER A 274 -32.64 11.90 -13.81
N VAL A 275 -32.09 10.88 -13.13
CA VAL A 275 -30.74 10.36 -13.42
C VAL A 275 -30.78 8.86 -13.64
N THR A 276 -30.93 8.44 -14.89
CA THR A 276 -30.72 7.05 -15.32
C THR A 276 -29.26 6.83 -15.64
N VAL A 277 -28.49 6.30 -14.68
CA VAL A 277 -27.09 5.90 -14.90
C VAL A 277 -27.08 4.61 -15.74
N PRO A 278 -26.27 4.51 -16.79
CA PRO A 278 -26.21 3.30 -17.61
C PRO A 278 -25.63 2.12 -16.83
N GLN A 279 -26.35 0.99 -16.87
CA GLN A 279 -25.98 -0.28 -16.23
C GLN A 279 -25.28 -1.20 -17.25
N LYS A 280 -24.14 -1.78 -16.85
CA LYS A 280 -23.28 -2.60 -17.72
C LYS A 280 -22.73 -3.83 -16.98
N GLY A 281 -22.31 -4.84 -17.74
CA GLY A 281 -21.73 -6.09 -17.23
C GLY A 281 -20.21 -6.07 -17.14
N ALA A 282 -19.65 -7.14 -16.59
CA ALA A 282 -18.22 -7.43 -16.59
C ALA A 282 -17.73 -7.85 -17.99
N LEU A 283 -16.46 -7.57 -18.31
CA LEU A 283 -15.80 -8.15 -19.50
C LEU A 283 -15.55 -9.64 -19.30
N ALA A 284 -15.11 -10.03 -18.10
CA ALA A 284 -14.90 -11.42 -17.73
C ALA A 284 -15.12 -11.60 -16.23
N MET A 285 -15.74 -12.72 -15.86
CA MET A 285 -15.90 -13.14 -14.47
C MET A 285 -15.10 -14.42 -14.25
N ILE A 286 -13.88 -14.27 -13.76
CA ILE A 286 -12.92 -15.36 -13.63
C ILE A 286 -13.19 -16.08 -12.30
N GLN A 287 -13.50 -17.37 -12.35
CA GLN A 287 -13.56 -18.21 -11.14
C GLN A 287 -12.13 -18.51 -10.67
N ALA A 288 -11.52 -17.54 -10.01
CA ALA A 288 -10.14 -17.62 -9.57
C ALA A 288 -9.99 -18.57 -8.40
N HIS A 289 -10.90 -18.58 -7.42
CA HIS A 289 -10.81 -19.37 -6.18
C HIS A 289 -12.01 -20.31 -5.98
N ALA A 290 -11.96 -21.15 -4.94
CA ALA A 290 -13.10 -21.99 -4.57
C ALA A 290 -14.35 -21.12 -4.34
N ALA A 291 -15.53 -21.59 -4.74
CA ALA A 291 -16.77 -20.80 -4.70
C ALA A 291 -17.19 -20.36 -3.28
N ASP A 292 -16.74 -21.10 -2.26
CA ASP A 292 -17.01 -20.80 -0.86
C ASP A 292 -15.90 -19.93 -0.22
N ALA A 293 -14.77 -19.74 -0.90
CA ALA A 293 -13.67 -18.94 -0.41
C ALA A 293 -13.82 -17.47 -0.85
N SER A 294 -13.64 -16.57 0.11
CA SER A 294 -13.69 -15.12 -0.16
C SER A 294 -12.39 -14.64 -0.77
N VAL A 295 -12.44 -14.07 -1.98
CA VAL A 295 -11.29 -13.38 -2.57
C VAL A 295 -11.16 -12.02 -1.88
N THR A 296 -10.03 -11.79 -1.23
CA THR A 296 -9.81 -10.64 -0.35
C THR A 296 -9.12 -9.50 -1.07
N GLY A 297 -8.31 -9.79 -2.10
CA GLY A 297 -7.64 -8.77 -2.89
C GLY A 297 -7.37 -9.20 -4.34
N ALA A 298 -7.33 -8.22 -5.24
CA ALA A 298 -6.82 -8.38 -6.60
C ALA A 298 -5.92 -7.18 -6.96
N ALA A 299 -4.89 -7.40 -7.76
CA ALA A 299 -4.02 -6.34 -8.27
C ALA A 299 -3.50 -6.66 -9.67
N PHE A 300 -3.28 -5.63 -10.50
CA PHE A 300 -2.61 -5.78 -11.79
C PHE A 300 -1.12 -6.01 -11.61
N HIS A 301 -0.49 -6.70 -12.56
CA HIS A 301 0.96 -6.73 -12.64
C HIS A 301 1.48 -5.31 -12.97
N PRO A 302 2.50 -4.80 -12.25
CA PRO A 302 2.92 -3.40 -12.33
C PRO A 302 3.42 -2.98 -13.71
N THR A 303 4.02 -3.90 -14.47
CA THR A 303 4.52 -3.64 -15.84
C THR A 303 3.65 -4.21 -16.94
N ASP A 304 2.73 -5.14 -16.64
CA ASP A 304 1.99 -5.89 -17.65
C ASP A 304 0.49 -5.90 -17.32
N ALA A 305 -0.28 -5.09 -18.02
CA ALA A 305 -1.72 -4.98 -17.78
C ALA A 305 -2.53 -6.21 -18.25
N THR A 306 -1.89 -7.25 -18.78
CA THR A 306 -2.52 -8.52 -19.14
C THR A 306 -2.48 -9.55 -18.03
N VAL A 307 -1.61 -9.37 -17.03
CA VAL A 307 -1.47 -10.29 -15.89
C VAL A 307 -2.06 -9.65 -14.64
N ALA A 308 -2.72 -10.47 -13.82
CA ALA A 308 -3.22 -10.06 -12.52
C ALA A 308 -2.87 -11.08 -11.44
N TYR A 309 -2.85 -10.60 -10.20
CA TYR A 309 -2.69 -11.40 -9.00
C TYR A 309 -3.95 -11.33 -8.17
N SER A 310 -4.32 -12.45 -7.57
CA SER A 310 -5.47 -12.58 -6.68
C SER A 310 -5.07 -13.32 -5.42
N VAL A 311 -5.60 -12.88 -4.28
CA VAL A 311 -5.39 -13.52 -2.98
C VAL A 311 -6.71 -13.78 -2.31
N SER A 312 -6.75 -14.85 -1.53
CA SER A 312 -8.00 -15.35 -0.94
C SER A 312 -7.79 -15.91 0.46
N ALA A 313 -8.90 -16.02 1.17
CA ALA A 313 -8.99 -16.70 2.44
C ALA A 313 -8.75 -18.23 2.33
N ASP A 314 -8.61 -18.79 1.12
CA ASP A 314 -8.21 -20.18 0.88
C ASP A 314 -6.68 -20.43 0.98
N HIS A 315 -5.92 -19.43 1.43
CA HIS A 315 -4.47 -19.45 1.60
C HIS A 315 -3.69 -19.42 0.29
N THR A 316 -4.36 -19.20 -0.85
CA THR A 316 -3.70 -19.20 -2.16
C THR A 316 -3.50 -17.78 -2.71
N LEU A 317 -2.35 -17.59 -3.36
CA LEU A 317 -2.11 -16.52 -4.32
C LEU A 317 -2.18 -17.12 -5.71
N ARG A 318 -3.02 -16.56 -6.58
CA ARG A 318 -3.19 -17.03 -7.96
C ARG A 318 -2.80 -15.95 -8.95
N THR A 319 -2.06 -16.36 -9.97
CA THR A 319 -1.72 -15.52 -11.13
C THR A 319 -2.72 -15.80 -12.24
N LEU A 320 -3.34 -14.73 -12.75
CA LEU A 320 -4.39 -14.76 -13.75
C LEU A 320 -3.89 -14.15 -15.05
N ASP A 321 -4.20 -14.78 -16.16
CA ASP A 321 -4.10 -14.17 -17.48
C ASP A 321 -5.46 -13.57 -17.85
N LEU A 322 -5.49 -12.24 -17.98
CA LEU A 322 -6.69 -11.47 -18.26
C LEU A 322 -7.14 -11.56 -19.72
N THR A 323 -6.29 -12.04 -20.62
CA THR A 323 -6.65 -12.21 -22.04
C THR A 323 -7.44 -13.50 -22.26
N THR A 324 -7.02 -14.57 -21.60
CA THR A 324 -7.67 -15.89 -21.65
C THR A 324 -8.68 -16.11 -20.53
N ALA A 325 -8.75 -15.19 -19.56
CA ALA A 325 -9.60 -15.30 -18.37
C ALA A 325 -9.34 -16.59 -17.58
N SER A 326 -8.08 -17.02 -17.51
CA SER A 326 -7.66 -18.30 -16.94
C SER A 326 -6.65 -18.15 -15.79
N VAL A 327 -6.57 -19.17 -14.93
CA VAL A 327 -5.61 -19.23 -13.83
C VAL A 327 -4.34 -19.91 -14.34
N VAL A 328 -3.21 -19.20 -14.31
CA VAL A 328 -1.92 -19.68 -14.82
C VAL A 328 -1.12 -20.40 -13.73
N SER A 329 -1.05 -19.81 -12.54
CA SER A 329 -0.24 -20.32 -11.42
C SER A 329 -1.02 -20.22 -10.12
N THR A 330 -0.83 -21.19 -9.24
CA THR A 330 -1.41 -21.24 -7.90
C THR A 330 -0.29 -21.49 -6.89
N LEU A 331 -0.13 -20.56 -5.96
CA LEU A 331 0.84 -20.63 -4.87
C LEU A 331 0.10 -20.75 -3.54
N THR A 332 0.33 -21.83 -2.81
CA THR A 332 -0.34 -22.08 -1.53
C THR A 332 0.56 -21.68 -0.37
N THR A 333 0.04 -20.82 0.50
CA THR A 333 0.70 -20.34 1.72
C THR A 333 0.15 -21.04 2.97
N LEU A 334 0.75 -20.79 4.13
CA LEU A 334 0.37 -21.43 5.39
C LEU A 334 -0.90 -20.84 6.02
N HIS A 335 -1.26 -19.60 5.68
CA HIS A 335 -2.31 -18.85 6.36
C HIS A 335 -3.20 -18.08 5.37
N PRO A 336 -4.45 -17.75 5.74
CA PRO A 336 -5.33 -16.93 4.92
C PRO A 336 -4.73 -15.55 4.62
N LEU A 337 -4.82 -15.14 3.36
CA LEU A 337 -4.34 -13.85 2.87
C LEU A 337 -5.50 -12.84 2.82
N LEU A 338 -5.24 -11.60 3.23
CA LEU A 338 -6.24 -10.53 3.38
C LEU A 338 -6.04 -9.38 2.40
N CYS A 339 -4.80 -9.11 1.99
CA CYS A 339 -4.48 -8.05 1.05
C CYS A 339 -3.22 -8.40 0.25
N LEU A 340 -3.03 -7.75 -0.89
CA LEU A 340 -1.79 -7.88 -1.65
C LEU A 340 -1.29 -6.52 -2.16
N ALA A 341 0.00 -6.44 -2.40
CA ALA A 341 0.64 -5.35 -3.12
C ALA A 341 1.78 -5.92 -4.00
N PRO A 342 1.66 -5.86 -5.33
CA PRO A 342 2.78 -6.13 -6.21
C PRO A 342 3.86 -5.07 -6.02
N MET A 343 5.12 -5.49 -5.90
CA MET A 343 6.23 -4.57 -5.73
C MET A 343 6.58 -3.89 -7.07
N PRO A 344 6.90 -2.58 -7.09
CA PRO A 344 7.13 -1.83 -8.32
C PRO A 344 8.52 -2.10 -8.95
N ARG A 345 8.70 -1.58 -10.18
CA ARG A 345 9.97 -1.45 -10.94
C ARG A 345 10.94 -2.66 -10.85
N ASN A 346 10.63 -3.74 -11.56
CA ASN A 346 11.47 -4.92 -11.83
C ASN A 346 11.52 -6.03 -10.76
N SER A 347 11.01 -5.80 -9.56
CA SER A 347 10.83 -6.92 -8.63
C SER A 347 9.59 -7.72 -9.08
N SER A 348 9.77 -9.00 -9.41
CA SER A 348 8.62 -9.89 -9.70
C SER A 348 7.90 -10.36 -8.42
N LEU A 349 8.19 -9.74 -7.27
CA LEU A 349 7.67 -10.13 -5.98
C LEU A 349 6.30 -9.53 -5.70
N VAL A 350 5.49 -10.29 -4.98
CA VAL A 350 4.19 -9.85 -4.46
C VAL A 350 4.21 -9.93 -2.95
N ALA A 351 3.92 -8.82 -2.28
CA ALA A 351 3.68 -8.79 -0.84
C ALA A 351 2.24 -9.21 -0.56
N ALA A 352 2.05 -10.17 0.33
CA ALA A 352 0.74 -10.66 0.75
C ALA A 352 0.58 -10.50 2.26
N GLY A 353 -0.46 -9.81 2.69
CA GLY A 353 -0.78 -9.63 4.11
C GLY A 353 -1.59 -10.80 4.63
N SER A 354 -1.17 -11.37 5.75
CA SER A 354 -1.80 -12.55 6.35
C SER A 354 -2.70 -12.19 7.54
N SER A 355 -3.69 -13.03 7.79
CA SER A 355 -4.46 -13.05 9.04
C SER A 355 -3.59 -13.40 10.26
N ALA A 356 -2.45 -14.06 10.06
CA ALA A 356 -1.51 -14.47 11.10
C ALA A 356 -0.47 -13.39 11.47
N ARG A 357 -0.81 -12.10 11.29
CA ARG A 357 -0.05 -10.93 11.76
C ARG A 357 1.33 -10.72 11.13
N HIS A 358 1.56 -11.30 9.97
CA HIS A 358 2.78 -11.11 9.20
C HIS A 358 2.46 -10.79 7.75
N VAL A 359 3.44 -10.25 7.04
CA VAL A 359 3.40 -10.08 5.60
C VAL A 359 4.39 -11.06 5.00
N THR A 360 4.01 -11.78 3.95
CA THR A 360 4.88 -12.70 3.24
C THR A 360 5.17 -12.17 1.86
N LEU A 361 6.45 -12.15 1.48
CA LEU A 361 6.87 -11.88 0.11
C LEU A 361 6.96 -13.18 -0.67
N LEU A 362 6.25 -13.20 -1.79
CA LEU A 362 6.03 -14.36 -2.62
C LEU A 362 6.60 -14.07 -4.01
N ASP A 363 7.32 -15.02 -4.59
CA ASP A 363 7.59 -15.01 -6.02
C ASP A 363 6.50 -15.86 -6.71
N PRO A 364 5.61 -15.25 -7.51
CA PRO A 364 4.52 -15.96 -8.19
C PRO A 364 5.01 -16.97 -9.24
N ARG A 365 6.29 -16.93 -9.63
CA ARG A 365 6.93 -17.87 -10.55
C ARG A 365 7.58 -19.05 -9.81
N ALA A 366 7.79 -18.95 -8.50
CA ALA A 366 8.43 -20.01 -7.73
C ALA A 366 7.49 -21.21 -7.52
N SER A 367 8.08 -22.41 -7.50
CA SER A 367 7.36 -23.64 -7.19
C SER A 367 7.01 -23.72 -5.69
N ALA A 368 5.92 -24.41 -5.37
CA ALA A 368 5.26 -24.48 -4.05
C ALA A 368 6.11 -24.95 -2.86
N SER A 369 7.38 -25.33 -3.05
CA SER A 369 8.28 -25.78 -1.98
C SER A 369 9.14 -24.68 -1.36
N ALA A 370 9.21 -23.49 -1.97
CA ALA A 370 9.95 -22.32 -1.47
C ALA A 370 9.03 -21.08 -1.48
N THR A 371 7.84 -21.24 -0.88
CA THR A 371 6.70 -20.35 -1.07
C THR A 371 6.96 -18.91 -0.60
N SER A 372 7.71 -18.71 0.48
CA SER A 372 8.00 -17.38 1.04
C SER A 372 9.47 -17.03 0.93
N VAL A 373 9.80 -15.98 0.18
CA VAL A 373 11.16 -15.43 0.06
C VAL A 373 11.56 -14.72 1.35
N LEU A 374 10.63 -13.99 1.95
CA LEU A 374 10.86 -13.18 3.14
C LEU A 374 9.55 -13.02 3.93
N THR A 375 9.63 -13.10 5.26
CA THR A 375 8.49 -12.85 6.16
C THR A 375 8.73 -11.58 6.96
N LEU A 376 7.82 -10.62 6.87
CA LEU A 376 7.85 -9.38 7.63
C LEU A 376 7.05 -9.58 8.92
N ARG A 377 7.72 -9.53 10.08
CA ARG A 377 7.13 -9.77 11.40
C ARG A 377 7.21 -8.54 12.27
N GLY A 378 6.13 -8.26 13.01
CA GLY A 378 6.07 -7.15 13.96
C GLY A 378 4.67 -6.64 14.27
N HIS A 379 3.67 -6.98 13.45
CA HIS A 379 2.28 -6.65 13.74
C HIS A 379 1.69 -7.50 14.86
N ALA A 380 0.76 -6.91 15.60
CA ALA A 380 0.04 -7.56 16.70
C ALA A 380 -1.35 -8.04 16.30
N ASN A 381 -1.82 -7.72 15.09
CA ASN A 381 -3.12 -8.15 14.57
C ASN A 381 -3.05 -8.41 13.05
N MET A 382 -4.17 -8.82 12.45
CA MET A 382 -4.30 -9.07 11.01
C MET A 382 -3.88 -7.85 10.18
N VAL A 383 -3.21 -8.10 9.05
CA VAL A 383 -2.77 -7.07 8.10
C VAL A 383 -3.90 -6.83 7.11
N SER A 384 -4.35 -5.59 7.00
CA SER A 384 -5.54 -5.19 6.22
C SER A 384 -5.21 -4.54 4.89
N ALA A 385 -4.11 -3.78 4.81
CA ALA A 385 -3.69 -3.12 3.58
C ALA A 385 -2.15 -3.03 3.48
N LEU A 386 -1.67 -2.93 2.24
CA LEU A 386 -0.25 -2.82 1.89
C LEU A 386 -0.07 -1.70 0.87
N ALA A 387 0.98 -0.91 1.01
CA ALA A 387 1.34 0.15 0.07
C ALA A 387 2.87 0.13 -0.17
N PRO A 388 3.33 -0.17 -1.39
CA PRO A 388 4.74 -0.06 -1.75
C PRO A 388 5.21 1.40 -1.69
N SER A 389 6.50 1.59 -1.41
CA SER A 389 7.10 2.92 -1.48
C SER A 389 7.15 3.42 -2.92
N PRO A 390 6.85 4.71 -3.17
CA PRO A 390 7.00 5.31 -4.50
C PRO A 390 8.46 5.63 -4.85
N ASP A 391 9.32 5.79 -3.83
CA ASP A 391 10.70 6.25 -3.96
C ASP A 391 11.67 5.11 -4.29
N ASN A 392 11.40 3.92 -3.75
CA ASN A 392 12.31 2.80 -3.85
C ASN A 392 11.59 1.45 -3.92
N ASP A 393 12.27 0.45 -4.47
CA ASP A 393 11.69 -0.86 -4.75
C ASP A 393 11.81 -1.84 -3.57
N TYR A 394 12.41 -1.41 -2.47
CA TYR A 394 12.70 -2.24 -1.30
C TYR A 394 11.97 -1.79 -0.04
N SER A 395 11.12 -0.77 -0.09
CA SER A 395 10.35 -0.30 1.06
C SER A 395 8.86 -0.55 0.86
N LEU A 396 8.21 -1.00 1.92
CA LEU A 396 6.80 -1.34 1.95
C LEU A 396 6.19 -0.79 3.23
N ALA A 397 4.97 -0.26 3.16
CA ALA A 397 4.16 0.04 4.33
C ALA A 397 3.03 -0.98 4.45
N SER A 398 2.73 -1.39 5.68
CA SER A 398 1.60 -2.25 5.98
C SER A 398 0.73 -1.65 7.08
N ALA A 399 -0.57 -1.76 6.89
CA ALA A 399 -1.59 -1.37 7.84
C ALA A 399 -2.18 -2.61 8.51
N SER A 400 -2.49 -2.50 9.80
CA SER A 400 -3.04 -3.60 10.58
C SER A 400 -4.20 -3.17 11.45
N HIS A 401 -5.03 -4.14 11.82
CA HIS A 401 -6.03 -4.00 12.86
C HIS A 401 -5.44 -3.80 14.27
N ASP A 402 -4.12 -3.80 14.43
CA ASP A 402 -3.47 -3.38 15.69
C ASP A 402 -3.46 -1.84 15.87
N GLY A 403 -3.89 -1.10 14.84
CA GLY A 403 -3.91 0.36 14.84
C GLY A 403 -2.56 1.00 14.54
N THR A 404 -1.63 0.23 13.99
CA THR A 404 -0.33 0.71 13.54
C THR A 404 -0.15 0.53 12.04
N VAL A 405 0.57 1.47 11.45
CA VAL A 405 1.19 1.34 10.13
C VAL A 405 2.67 1.09 10.33
N LYS A 406 3.21 0.02 9.77
CA LYS A 406 4.64 -0.31 9.87
C LYS A 406 5.31 -0.11 8.52
N ILE A 407 6.52 0.44 8.55
CA ILE A 407 7.39 0.54 7.39
C ILE A 407 8.46 -0.54 7.48
N TRP A 408 8.63 -1.25 6.38
CA TRP A 408 9.58 -2.33 6.20
C TRP A 408 10.63 -1.93 5.19
N ASP A 409 11.85 -2.40 5.40
CA ASP A 409 12.92 -2.35 4.41
C ASP A 409 13.35 -3.79 4.12
N LEU A 410 13.13 -4.22 2.89
CA LEU A 410 13.36 -5.58 2.43
C LEU A 410 14.86 -5.94 2.35
N ARG A 411 15.75 -4.94 2.43
CA ARG A 411 17.20 -5.17 2.54
C ARG A 411 17.61 -5.60 3.95
N SER A 412 16.80 -5.28 4.95
CA SER A 412 17.03 -5.66 6.34
C SER A 412 16.44 -7.03 6.61
N VAL A 413 17.26 -8.06 6.48
CA VAL A 413 16.88 -9.46 6.66
C VAL A 413 17.78 -10.12 7.71
N ARG A 414 17.15 -10.80 8.67
CA ARG A 414 17.81 -11.71 9.60
C ARG A 414 17.31 -13.14 9.43
N PRO A 415 18.07 -14.14 9.86
CA PRO A 415 17.56 -15.51 9.97
C PRO A 415 16.36 -15.56 10.92
N ALA A 416 15.36 -16.37 10.59
CA ALA A 416 14.24 -16.68 11.46
C ALA A 416 14.73 -17.43 12.71
N THR A 417 14.14 -17.13 13.86
CA THR A 417 14.36 -17.90 15.09
C THR A 417 13.60 -19.23 15.05
N LYS A 418 13.87 -20.14 15.99
CA LYS A 418 13.20 -21.46 16.08
C LYS A 418 11.68 -21.33 16.20
N ASP A 419 11.20 -20.31 16.91
CA ASP A 419 9.77 -20.03 17.11
C ASP A 419 9.08 -19.50 15.83
N GLU A 420 9.87 -19.03 14.87
CA GLU A 420 9.38 -18.43 13.62
C GLU A 420 9.28 -19.43 12.47
N GLY A 421 9.69 -20.69 12.68
CA GLY A 421 9.53 -21.78 11.71
C GLY A 421 10.58 -21.83 10.59
N GLY A 422 11.70 -21.10 10.75
CA GLY A 422 12.77 -21.03 9.74
C GLY A 422 12.53 -19.99 8.64
N GLY A 423 13.54 -19.81 7.78
CA GLY A 423 13.51 -18.84 6.67
C GLY A 423 14.13 -17.48 6.99
N SER A 424 13.80 -16.49 6.16
CA SER A 424 14.28 -15.11 6.28
C SER A 424 13.19 -14.23 6.89
N VAL A 425 13.54 -13.42 7.89
CA VAL A 425 12.62 -12.50 8.59
C VAL A 425 13.13 -11.07 8.51
N SER A 426 12.22 -10.13 8.28
CA SER A 426 12.49 -8.69 8.38
C SER A 426 11.61 -8.08 9.47
N GLU A 427 12.15 -7.08 10.15
CA GLU A 427 11.50 -6.34 11.22
C GLU A 427 11.19 -4.91 10.77
N ALA A 428 10.19 -4.29 11.40
CA ALA A 428 9.78 -2.94 11.04
C ALA A 428 10.89 -1.93 11.35
N VAL A 429 11.20 -1.07 10.39
CA VAL A 429 12.11 0.07 10.58
C VAL A 429 11.42 1.14 11.41
N TYR A 430 10.16 1.45 11.05
CA TYR A 430 9.31 2.40 11.77
C TYR A 430 7.93 1.82 12.05
N SER A 431 7.36 2.25 13.16
CA SER A 431 5.98 1.94 13.55
C SER A 431 5.26 3.26 13.83
N ILE A 432 4.21 3.53 13.06
CA ILE A 432 3.36 4.70 13.17
C ILE A 432 2.08 4.26 13.88
N GLY A 433 1.81 4.81 15.05
CA GLY A 433 0.54 4.61 15.74
C GLY A 433 -0.51 5.63 15.32
N ARG A 434 -1.76 5.40 15.73
CA ARG A 434 -2.80 6.43 15.67
C ARG A 434 -2.46 7.60 16.60
N GLU A 435 -2.43 8.82 16.06
CA GLU A 435 -1.99 10.01 16.81
C GLU A 435 -2.90 10.29 18.02
N TRP A 436 -4.22 10.05 17.90
CA TRP A 436 -5.16 10.28 18.99
C TRP A 436 -4.94 9.36 20.21
N LEU A 437 -4.24 8.23 20.01
CA LEU A 437 -3.88 7.25 21.04
C LEU A 437 -2.51 7.54 21.66
N LYS A 438 -1.76 8.53 21.18
CA LYS A 438 -0.40 8.82 21.67
C LYS A 438 -0.41 9.08 23.19
N GLY A 439 0.41 8.30 23.90
CA GLY A 439 0.49 8.34 25.37
C GLY A 439 -0.58 7.53 26.12
N LYS A 440 -1.45 6.80 25.41
CA LYS A 440 -2.47 5.91 26.00
C LYS A 440 -2.16 4.45 25.69
N LYS A 441 -2.68 3.54 26.52
CA LYS A 441 -2.57 2.09 26.27
C LYS A 441 -3.45 1.70 25.09
N ALA A 442 -2.90 0.94 24.15
CA ALA A 442 -3.66 0.41 23.04
C ALA A 442 -4.80 -0.52 23.53
N PRO A 443 -6.02 -0.38 23.00
CA PRO A 443 -7.12 -1.28 23.30
C PRO A 443 -6.77 -2.73 22.96
N ALA A 444 -7.18 -3.67 23.82
CA ALA A 444 -7.02 -5.09 23.53
C ALA A 444 -7.83 -5.46 22.28
N GLY A 445 -7.20 -6.16 21.32
CA GLY A 445 -7.85 -6.54 20.06
C GLY A 445 -7.99 -5.41 19.02
N GLY A 446 -7.51 -4.20 19.31
CA GLY A 446 -7.50 -3.09 18.35
C GLY A 446 -8.86 -2.40 18.15
N GLU A 447 -9.81 -2.59 19.06
CA GLU A 447 -11.12 -1.92 19.01
C GLU A 447 -10.96 -0.39 18.96
N GLY A 448 -11.66 0.25 18.01
CA GLY A 448 -11.59 1.70 17.78
C GLY A 448 -10.30 2.24 17.16
N VAL A 449 -9.28 1.40 16.91
CA VAL A 449 -7.99 1.85 16.34
C VAL A 449 -7.61 1.19 15.01
N LYS A 450 -8.38 0.19 14.56
CA LYS A 450 -8.05 -0.59 13.35
C LYS A 450 -7.79 0.31 12.15
N VAL A 451 -6.74 -0.03 11.39
CA VAL A 451 -6.46 0.59 10.09
C VAL A 451 -7.06 -0.29 9.00
N PHE A 452 -7.84 0.28 8.10
CA PHE A 452 -8.46 -0.46 6.99
C PHE A 452 -7.82 -0.12 5.65
N GLY A 453 -7.58 1.17 5.39
CA GLY A 453 -6.99 1.66 4.15
C GLY A 453 -5.60 2.27 4.34
N LEU A 454 -4.73 2.08 3.35
CA LEU A 454 -3.38 2.64 3.33
C LEU A 454 -2.99 3.04 1.90
N ALA A 455 -2.40 4.22 1.76
CA ALA A 455 -1.77 4.69 0.53
C ALA A 455 -0.43 5.36 0.85
N TRP A 456 0.58 5.17 0.00
CA TRP A 456 1.89 5.82 0.12
C TRP A 456 2.21 6.56 -1.17
N ASP A 457 2.40 7.87 -1.08
CA ASP A 457 2.78 8.74 -2.19
C ASP A 457 3.96 9.66 -1.83
N GLN A 458 4.69 10.17 -2.82
CA GLN A 458 5.84 11.06 -2.61
C GLN A 458 5.40 12.42 -2.07
N THR A 459 4.29 12.96 -2.59
CA THR A 459 3.81 14.29 -2.22
C THR A 459 3.05 14.27 -0.90
N TRP A 460 2.18 13.26 -0.73
CA TRP A 460 1.33 13.14 0.46
C TRP A 460 1.96 12.37 1.61
N GLY A 461 3.03 11.61 1.36
CA GLY A 461 3.56 10.66 2.33
C GLY A 461 2.61 9.48 2.53
N LEU A 462 2.50 9.03 3.78
CA LEU A 462 1.64 7.93 4.18
C LEU A 462 0.27 8.45 4.59
N VAL A 463 -0.77 7.95 3.93
CA VAL A 463 -2.17 8.27 4.22
C VAL A 463 -2.86 7.01 4.69
N SER A 464 -3.49 7.04 5.87
CA SER A 464 -4.12 5.87 6.49
C SER A 464 -5.51 6.17 7.03
N GLY A 465 -6.49 5.33 6.70
CA GLY A 465 -7.89 5.45 7.14
C GLY A 465 -8.33 4.23 7.97
N GLY A 466 -9.28 4.40 8.90
CA GLY A 466 -9.77 3.27 9.69
C GLY A 466 -10.96 3.54 10.59
N GLU A 467 -11.04 2.73 11.67
CA GLU A 467 -12.15 2.70 12.64
C GLU A 467 -12.23 3.96 13.51
N ASP A 468 -11.13 4.72 13.58
CA ASP A 468 -11.02 5.98 14.30
C ASP A 468 -11.71 7.15 13.59
N LYS A 469 -12.38 6.88 12.45
CA LYS A 469 -13.11 7.85 11.62
C LYS A 469 -12.22 8.97 11.09
N LYS A 470 -10.92 8.73 11.01
CA LYS A 470 -9.94 9.73 10.58
C LYS A 470 -9.13 9.19 9.43
N VAL A 471 -8.83 10.09 8.49
CA VAL A 471 -7.73 9.90 7.56
C VAL A 471 -6.51 10.59 8.16
N GLN A 472 -5.54 9.80 8.61
CA GLN A 472 -4.31 10.28 9.21
C GLN A 472 -3.21 10.38 8.14
N ILE A 473 -2.55 11.53 8.09
CA ILE A 473 -1.45 11.83 7.17
C ILE A 473 -0.15 11.88 7.96
N ASN A 474 0.84 11.13 7.49
CA ASN A 474 2.18 11.06 8.07
C ASN A 474 3.22 11.33 6.97
N ARG A 475 4.03 12.39 7.15
CA ARG A 475 5.09 12.79 6.21
C ARG A 475 6.44 12.85 6.89
N GLY A 476 7.49 12.38 6.21
CA GLY A 476 8.87 12.67 6.63
C GLY A 476 9.16 14.12 6.30
N ARG A 477 9.60 14.92 7.27
CA ARG A 477 10.07 16.29 7.01
C ARG A 477 11.35 16.18 6.16
N ASP A 478 11.17 16.25 4.85
CA ASP A 478 12.03 16.90 3.86
C ASP A 478 11.34 16.83 2.48
N LEU A 479 10.27 17.62 2.34
CA LEU A 479 9.89 18.22 1.06
C LEU A 479 10.79 19.44 0.75
N VAL A 480 12.01 19.46 1.26
CA VAL A 480 12.99 20.53 1.03
C VAL A 480 14.33 19.93 0.64
N ALA A 481 14.40 19.48 -0.61
CA ALA A 481 15.50 19.86 -1.50
C ALA A 481 14.82 20.53 -2.69
N SER A 482 14.65 21.86 -2.64
CA SER A 482 15.58 22.86 -3.20
C SER A 482 15.55 22.89 -4.73
N SER A 483 15.03 24.01 -5.25
CA SER A 483 15.07 24.52 -6.64
C SER A 483 14.37 23.71 -7.73
#